data_AF-A0A371XPC2-F1
#
_entry.id   AF-A0A371XPC2-F1
#
_cell.length_a   1.000
_cell.length_b   1.000
_cell.length_c   1.000
_cell.angle_alpha   90.00
_cell.angle_beta   90.00
_cell.angle_gamma   90.00
#
_symmetry.space_group_name_H-M   'P 1'
#
loop_
_entity.id
_entity.type
_entity.pdbx_description
1 polymer ?
#
loop_
_entity_poly.entity_id
_entity_poly.type
_entity_poly.pdbx_seq_one_letter_code
_entity_poly.pdbx_strand_id
1 'polypeptide(L)' 'MIYLAEATGTQILARGAGIAMSALGAIFLIFFLVMRGVVGEELEQGNLEAAAKVKRNVLIALSIGCLLLGSGAALYFGS' A
#
# COMPACT_ATOMS: atom_id res chain seq x y z
N MET A 1 33.29 -1.95 19.46
CA MET A 1 32.76 -0.84 18.65
C MET A 1 32.21 -1.29 17.28
N ILE A 2 32.67 -2.39 16.69
CA ILE A 2 32.20 -2.87 15.37
C ILE A 2 30.70 -3.27 15.39
N TYR A 3 30.24 -3.93 16.46
CA TYR A 3 28.83 -4.33 16.63
C TYR A 3 27.83 -3.17 16.76
N LEU A 4 28.26 -1.99 17.23
CA LEU A 4 27.38 -0.82 17.36
C LEU A 4 27.19 -0.13 16.00
N ALA A 5 28.23 -0.08 15.16
CA ALA A 5 28.13 0.51 13.82
C ALA A 5 27.21 -0.32 12.90
N GLU A 6 27.25 -1.65 13.01
CA GLU A 6 26.44 -2.57 12.21
C GLU A 6 24.95 -2.52 12.58
N ALA A 7 24.64 -2.41 13.87
CA ALA A 7 23.29 -2.18 14.38
C ALA A 7 22.72 -0.81 13.94
N THR A 8 23.57 0.22 13.91
CA THR A 8 23.16 1.56 13.47
C THR A 8 22.89 1.60 11.96
N GLY A 9 23.71 0.91 11.15
CA GLY A 9 23.54 0.81 9.71
C GLY A 9 22.28 0.02 9.30
N THR A 10 22.00 -1.08 10.00
CA THR A 10 20.79 -1.89 9.77
C THR A 10 19.51 -1.19 10.20
N GLN A 11 19.52 -0.39 11.29
CA GLN A 11 18.39 0.47 11.68
C GLN A 11 18.07 1.55 10.65
N ILE A 12 19.09 2.21 10.08
CA ILE A 12 18.87 3.25 9.05
C ILE A 12 18.28 2.62 7.78
N LEU A 13 18.78 1.45 7.35
CA LEU A 13 18.23 0.72 6.21
C LEU A 13 16.79 0.26 6.46
N ALA A 14 16.48 -0.24 7.67
CA ALA A 14 15.13 -0.65 8.04
C ALA A 14 14.14 0.53 8.02
N ARG A 15 14.54 1.70 8.51
CA ARG A 15 13.73 2.93 8.45
C ARG A 15 13.53 3.41 7.01
N GLY A 16 14.57 3.37 6.19
CA GLY A 16 14.49 3.71 4.76
C GLY A 16 13.54 2.78 4.00
N ALA A 17 13.64 1.47 4.25
CA ALA A 17 12.71 0.48 3.70
C ALA A 17 11.28 0.71 4.18
N GLY A 18 11.10 1.02 5.47
CA GLY A 18 9.80 1.36 6.06
C GLY A 18 9.13 2.54 5.36
N ILE A 19 9.85 3.65 5.15
CA ILE A 19 9.34 4.83 4.43
C ILE A 19 8.96 4.46 2.98
N ALA A 20 9.81 3.71 2.27
CA ALA A 20 9.56 3.32 0.90
C ALA A 20 8.30 2.43 0.78
N MET A 21 8.14 1.45 1.68
CA MET A 21 6.93 0.61 1.70
C MET A 21 5.68 1.40 2.07
N SER A 22 5.77 2.32 3.02
CA SER A 22 4.64 3.20 3.36
C SER A 22 4.25 4.11 2.19
N ALA A 23 5.22 4.66 1.45
CA ALA A 23 4.96 5.46 0.26
C ALA A 23 4.29 4.62 -0.85
N LEU A 24 4.76 3.40 -1.10
CA LEU A 24 4.11 2.47 -2.02
C LEU A 24 2.68 2.14 -1.59
N GLY A 25 2.46 1.86 -0.31
CA GLY A 25 1.13 1.62 0.24
C GLY A 25 0.18 2.80 0.06
N ALA A 26 0.67 4.04 0.25
CA ALA A 26 -0.09 5.25 -0.02
C ALA A 26 -0.48 5.39 -1.50
N ILE A 27 0.42 5.06 -2.43
CA ILE A 27 0.12 5.07 -3.87
C ILE A 27 -1.01 4.07 -4.19
N PHE A 28 -0.99 2.87 -3.60
CA PHE A 28 -2.06 1.89 -3.76
C PHE A 28 -3.40 2.38 -3.21
N LEU A 29 -3.41 3.12 -2.08
CA LEU A 29 -4.64 3.74 -1.56
C LEU A 29 -5.17 4.86 -2.46
N ILE A 30 -4.30 5.68 -3.04
CA ILE A 30 -4.70 6.71 -4.02
C ILE A 30 -5.31 6.03 -5.25
N PHE A 31 -4.68 4.98 -5.76
CA PHE A 31 -5.20 4.21 -6.87
C PHE A 31 -6.57 3.58 -6.55
N PHE A 32 -6.75 3.06 -5.33
CA PHE A 32 -8.04 2.58 -4.84
C PHE A 32 -9.11 3.68 -4.87
N LEU A 33 -8.81 4.90 -4.40
CA LEU A 33 -9.74 6.02 -4.42
C LEU A 33 -10.17 6.41 -5.84
N VAL A 34 -9.22 6.43 -6.78
CA VAL A 34 -9.50 6.71 -8.19
C VAL A 34 -10.36 5.61 -8.81
N MET A 35 -9.98 4.34 -8.65
CA MET A 35 -10.70 3.21 -9.22
C MET A 35 -12.09 2.99 -8.61
N ARG A 36 -12.33 3.45 -7.36
CA ARG A 36 -13.66 3.44 -6.76
C ARG A 36 -14.65 4.32 -7.53
N GLY A 37 -14.20 5.43 -8.12
CA GLY A 37 -15.03 6.27 -8.99
C GLY A 37 -15.46 5.52 -10.25
N VAL A 38 -14.51 4.82 -10.87
CA VAL A 38 -14.75 4.01 -12.09
C VAL A 38 -15.78 2.90 -11.85
N VAL A 39 -15.79 2.27 -10.67
CA VAL A 39 -16.84 1.27 -10.32
C VAL A 39 -18.24 1.89 -10.37
N GLY A 40 -18.38 3.16 -9.95
CA GLY A 40 -19.66 3.88 -10.00
C GLY A 40 -20.14 4.11 -11.43
N GLU A 41 -19.24 4.57 -12.30
CA GLU A 41 -19.54 4.82 -13.72
C GLU A 41 -19.93 3.53 -14.46
N GLU A 42 -19.23 2.42 -14.22
CA GLU A 42 -19.56 1.12 -14.83
C GLU A 42 -20.93 0.57 -14.36
N LEU A 43 -21.33 0.87 -13.11
CA LEU A 43 -22.66 0.52 -12.60
C LEU A 43 -23.75 1.38 -13.24
N GLU A 44 -23.51 2.67 -13.46
CA GLU A 44 -24.45 3.57 -14.14
C GLU A 44 -24.64 3.20 -15.61
N GLN A 45 -23.61 2.66 -16.27
CA GLN A 45 -23.69 2.13 -17.63
C GLN A 45 -24.39 0.76 -17.72
N GLY A 46 -24.82 0.18 -16.59
CA GLY A 46 -25.51 -1.11 -16.55
C GLY A 46 -24.60 -2.32 -16.77
N ASN A 47 -23.28 -2.14 -16.78
CA ASN A 47 -22.31 -3.19 -17.05
C ASN A 47 -21.89 -3.90 -15.74
N LEU A 48 -22.80 -4.73 -15.22
CA LEU A 48 -22.64 -5.39 -13.92
C LEU A 48 -21.42 -6.32 -13.84
N GLU A 49 -21.06 -7.00 -14.93
CA GLU A 49 -19.88 -7.88 -14.98
C GLU A 49 -18.57 -7.09 -14.89
N ALA A 50 -18.48 -5.98 -15.63
CA ALA A 50 -17.31 -5.09 -15.58
C ALA A 50 -17.18 -4.45 -14.20
N ALA A 51 -18.28 -3.92 -13.64
CA ALA A 51 -18.31 -3.34 -12.30
C ALA A 51 -17.86 -4.33 -11.22
N ALA A 52 -18.30 -5.59 -11.28
CA ALA A 52 -17.88 -6.63 -10.34
C ALA A 52 -16.36 -6.93 -10.43
N LYS A 53 -15.81 -6.99 -11.65
CA LYS A 53 -14.38 -7.20 -11.89
C LYS A 53 -13.54 -6.03 -11.37
N VAL A 54 -13.94 -4.79 -11.67
CA VAL A 54 -13.25 -3.59 -11.19
C VAL A 54 -13.34 -3.50 -9.66
N LYS A 55 -14.51 -3.77 -9.07
CA LYS A 55 -14.70 -3.79 -7.61
C LYS A 55 -13.78 -4.78 -6.92
N ARG A 56 -13.56 -5.97 -7.51
CA ARG A 56 -12.60 -6.95 -6.99
C ARG A 56 -11.16 -6.41 -7.05
N ASN A 57 -10.77 -5.79 -8.15
CA ASN A 57 -9.43 -5.18 -8.28
C ASN A 57 -9.22 -4.04 -7.28
N VAL A 58 -10.24 -3.22 -7.04
CA VAL A 58 -10.28 -2.16 -6.03
C VAL A 58 -10.04 -2.74 -4.63
N LEU A 59 -10.75 -3.82 -4.26
CA LEU A 59 -10.57 -4.50 -2.97
C LEU A 59 -9.17 -5.09 -2.79
N ILE A 60 -8.58 -5.62 -3.88
CA ILE A 60 -7.20 -6.15 -3.86
C ILE A 60 -6.21 -4.99 -3.67
N ALA A 61 -6.36 -3.89 -4.41
CA ALA A 61 -5.50 -2.72 -4.26
C ALA A 61 -5.57 -2.13 -2.85
N LEU A 62 -6.76 -2.08 -2.25
CA LEU A 62 -6.94 -1.66 -0.85
C LEU A 62 -6.19 -2.58 0.11
N SER A 63 -6.36 -3.90 -0.03
CA SER A 63 -5.71 -4.90 0.82
C SER A 63 -4.18 -4.79 0.75
N ILE A 64 -3.63 -4.66 -0.47
CA ILE A 64 -2.19 -4.49 -0.70
C ILE A 64 -1.70 -3.17 -0.08
N GLY A 65 -2.42 -2.06 -0.31
CA GLY A 65 -2.08 -0.75 0.26
C GLY A 65 -2.03 -0.77 1.78
N CYS A 66 -3.03 -1.37 2.44
CA CYS A 66 -3.07 -1.51 3.89
C CYS A 66 -1.93 -2.40 4.43
N LEU A 67 -1.63 -3.52 3.76
CA LEU A 67 -0.53 -4.40 4.16
C LEU A 67 0.82 -3.68 4.06
N LEU A 68 1.07 -2.95 2.96
CA LEU A 68 2.29 -2.18 2.75
C LEU A 68 2.45 -1.05 3.77
N LEU A 69 1.36 -0.34 4.10
CA LEU A 69 1.39 0.69 5.13
C LEU A 69 1.65 0.10 6.51
N GLY A 70 0.98 -1.00 6.87
CA GLY A 70 1.16 -1.65 8.17
C GLY A 70 2.57 -2.21 8.34
N SER A 71 3.09 -2.90 7.33
CA SER A 71 4.46 -3.43 7.36
C SER A 71 5.51 -2.31 7.27
N GLY A 72 5.28 -1.25 6.49
CA GLY A 72 6.15 -0.07 6.43
C GLY A 72 6.22 0.67 7.76
N ALA A 73 5.08 0.89 8.41
CA ALA A 73 5.01 1.49 9.73
C ALA A 73 5.68 0.62 10.80
N ALA A 74 5.47 -0.71 10.75
CA ALA A 74 6.13 -1.63 11.67
C ALA A 74 7.66 -1.60 11.53
N LEU A 75 8.18 -1.55 10.29
CA LEU A 75 9.62 -1.42 10.05
C LEU A 75 10.14 -0.05 10.49
N TYR A 76 9.38 1.03 10.30
CA TYR A 76 9.82 2.38 10.66
C TYR A 76 9.84 2.62 12.18
N PHE A 77 8.79 2.19 12.90
CA PHE A 77 8.66 2.40 14.34
C PHE A 77 9.20 1.25 15.19
N GLY A 78 9.35 0.05 14.62
CA GLY A 78 9.88 -1.12 15.30
C GLY A 78 11.40 -1.31 15.19
N SER A 79 12.11 -0.43 14.47
CA SER A 79 13.59 -0.45 14.31
C SER A 79 14.31 0.67 15.04
#